data_AF-A0A5C7LWL6-F1
#
_entry.id   AF-A0A5C7LWL6-F1
#
_cell.length_a   1.000
_cell.length_b   1.000
_cell.length_c   1.000
_cell.angle_alpha   90.00
_cell.angle_beta   90.00
_cell.angle_gamma   90.00
#
_symmetry.space_group_name_H-M   'P 1'
#
loop_
_entity.id
_entity.type
_entity.pdbx_description
1 polymer ?
#
loop_
_entity_poly.entity_id
_entity_poly.type
_entity_poly.pdbx_seq_one_letter_code
_entity_poly.pdbx_strand_id
1 'polypeptide(L)'
;MEVSEESTATAHIPRVLTGEMKNALDSLYNGGLTGQRIQTVLTPQAILEPLRTVFGGPIGMDPVWAPGSLTEPLVKVELPWDVLWARVEELAGDLAYPNIITSDPGAPEKAIQLLRSEIRTKEAGPLAVALAKLVKAQIRAEYGSLSGHMADWPDRTYCNPPFGNQGPEVLLADFKDFCAKYAKTQTEVALLSPARSHRKWWRKNVMMASTAVVYLNPLRFEGFPQTFPAPLVLAYRGPHAKVELLAREFAHMGDTVEM
;
A
#
# COMPACT_ATOMS: atom_id res chain seq x y z
N MET A 1 -58.03 25.34 13.21
CA MET A 1 -57.58 23.93 13.15
C MET A 1 -56.19 23.98 12.55
N GLU A 2 -55.21 24.30 13.40
CA GLU A 2 -53.80 24.40 13.03
C GLU A 2 -53.14 23.08 13.45
N VAL A 3 -52.52 22.41 12.48
CA VAL A 3 -51.75 21.18 12.72
C VAL A 3 -50.29 21.61 12.76
N SER A 4 -49.70 21.55 13.95
CA SER A 4 -48.28 21.81 14.18
C SER A 4 -47.46 20.58 13.77
N GLU A 5 -46.52 20.76 12.84
CA GLU A 5 -45.50 19.75 12.50
C GLU A 5 -44.38 19.76 13.55
N GLU A 6 -44.27 18.70 14.34
CA GLU A 6 -43.10 18.43 15.18
C GLU A 6 -41.98 17.81 14.33
N SER A 7 -40.93 18.60 14.11
CA SER A 7 -39.66 18.16 13.54
C SER A 7 -38.81 17.47 14.62
N THR A 8 -38.62 16.16 14.52
CA THR A 8 -37.68 15.42 15.37
C THR A 8 -36.27 15.53 14.79
N ALA A 9 -35.50 16.50 15.30
CA ALA A 9 -34.07 16.58 15.08
C ALA A 9 -33.35 15.47 15.86
N THR A 10 -32.83 14.47 15.15
CA THR A 10 -32.02 13.40 15.75
C THR A 10 -30.65 13.95 16.13
N ALA A 11 -30.35 14.01 17.43
CA ALA A 11 -29.07 14.48 17.94
C ALA A 11 -27.93 13.55 17.51
N HIS A 12 -26.99 14.08 16.73
CA HIS A 12 -25.74 13.40 16.39
C HIS A 12 -24.81 13.45 17.61
N ILE A 13 -24.71 12.34 18.34
CA ILE A 13 -23.77 12.20 19.46
C ILE A 13 -22.40 11.85 18.86
N PRO A 14 -21.35 12.68 19.03
CA PRO A 14 -20.01 12.30 18.60
C PRO A 14 -19.49 11.21 19.55
N ARG A 15 -19.38 9.97 19.06
CA ARG A 15 -18.72 8.88 19.78
C ARG A 15 -17.21 9.17 19.81
N VAL A 16 -16.73 9.70 20.93
CA VAL A 16 -15.29 9.78 21.22
C VAL A 16 -14.77 8.35 21.40
N LEU A 17 -13.90 7.90 20.49
CA LEU A 17 -13.24 6.60 20.57
C LEU A 17 -12.41 6.51 21.86
N THR A 18 -12.65 5.47 22.66
CA THR A 18 -11.90 5.24 23.90
C THR A 18 -10.46 4.80 23.60
N GLY A 19 -9.53 5.03 24.54
CA GLY A 19 -8.13 4.66 24.39
C GLY A 19 -7.88 3.16 24.12
N GLU A 20 -8.82 2.30 24.52
CA GLU A 20 -8.79 0.85 24.24
C GLU A 20 -9.09 0.53 22.76
N MET A 21 -9.91 1.33 22.07
CA MET A 21 -10.14 1.18 20.63
C MET A 21 -8.91 1.60 19.82
N LYS A 22 -8.14 2.60 20.27
CA LYS A 22 -6.85 2.96 19.66
C LYS A 22 -5.82 1.83 19.74
N ASN A 23 -5.70 1.16 20.88
CA ASN A 23 -4.77 0.04 21.06
C ASN A 23 -5.19 -1.23 20.30
N ALA A 24 -6.50 -1.48 20.15
CA ALA A 24 -7.01 -2.58 19.32
C ALA A 24 -6.78 -2.32 17.82
N LEU A 25 -6.93 -1.07 17.37
CA LEU A 25 -6.55 -0.63 16.02
C LEU A 25 -5.03 -0.78 15.84
N ASP A 26 -4.20 -0.28 16.74
CA ASP A 26 -2.75 -0.45 16.69
C ASP A 26 -2.31 -1.92 16.75
N SER A 27 -3.03 -2.83 17.40
CA SER A 27 -2.70 -4.27 17.41
C SER A 27 -3.20 -5.02 16.15
N LEU A 28 -4.33 -4.58 15.56
CA LEU A 28 -4.82 -5.07 14.27
C LEU A 28 -3.89 -4.68 13.12
N TYR A 29 -3.32 -3.47 13.20
CA TYR A 29 -2.40 -2.94 12.20
C TYR A 29 -0.93 -3.32 12.53
N ASN A 30 -0.44 -3.22 13.77
CA ASN A 30 0.99 -3.43 14.07
C ASN A 30 1.39 -4.86 14.53
N GLY A 31 0.47 -5.78 14.88
CA GLY A 31 0.92 -7.14 15.21
C GLY A 31 -0.07 -8.01 15.97
N GLY A 32 -0.60 -9.02 15.27
CA GLY A 32 -1.23 -10.17 15.92
C GLY A 32 -1.12 -11.44 15.10
N LEU A 33 0.09 -12.03 15.07
CA LEU A 33 0.38 -13.48 14.98
C LEU A 33 -0.56 -14.27 14.04
N THR A 34 -0.36 -14.25 12.72
CA THR A 34 0.40 -15.29 11.98
C THR A 34 0.92 -14.74 10.64
N GLY A 35 2.22 -14.51 10.51
CA GLY A 35 2.94 -14.49 9.22
C GLY A 35 2.61 -13.40 8.17
N GLN A 36 1.67 -12.48 8.40
CA GLN A 36 1.37 -11.36 7.50
C GLN A 36 1.48 -10.06 8.30
N ARG A 37 2.52 -9.29 7.97
CA ARG A 37 3.01 -8.16 8.75
C ARG A 37 2.75 -6.87 7.97
N ILE A 38 2.29 -5.81 8.62
CA ILE A 38 2.21 -4.48 7.99
C ILE A 38 3.61 -4.05 7.65
N GLN A 39 3.89 -4.14 6.37
CA GLN A 39 5.15 -3.75 5.79
C GLN A 39 4.99 -2.29 5.43
N THR A 40 5.13 -1.40 6.42
CA THR A 40 5.79 -0.13 6.14
C THR A 40 7.20 -0.56 5.75
N VAL A 41 7.39 -0.86 4.47
CA VAL A 41 8.65 -1.40 3.97
C VAL A 41 9.62 -0.23 3.99
N LEU A 42 10.19 0.05 5.15
CA LEU A 42 11.25 1.04 5.26
C LEU A 42 12.43 0.48 4.47
N THR A 43 12.67 1.08 3.31
CA THR A 43 13.76 0.68 2.45
C THR A 43 15.05 0.90 3.21
N PRO A 44 15.90 -0.14 3.38
CA PRO A 44 17.14 0.03 4.12
C PRO A 44 18.07 0.98 3.38
N GLN A 45 18.89 1.69 4.15
CA GLN A 45 19.86 2.66 3.64
C GLN A 45 20.82 2.05 2.60
N ALA A 46 21.15 0.76 2.75
CA ALA A 46 21.96 0.00 1.79
C ALA A 46 21.39 0.00 0.36
N ILE A 47 20.08 0.17 0.17
CA ILE A 47 19.47 0.35 -1.15
C ILE A 47 19.46 1.84 -1.53
N LEU A 48 19.13 2.72 -0.58
CA LEU A 48 18.89 4.15 -0.86
C LEU A 48 20.17 4.90 -1.24
N GLU A 49 21.30 4.61 -0.59
CA GLU A 49 22.57 5.28 -0.87
C GLU A 49 23.09 4.99 -2.29
N PRO A 50 23.26 3.71 -2.70
CA PRO A 50 23.56 3.38 -4.09
C PRO A 50 22.60 4.01 -5.09
N LEU A 51 21.31 4.01 -4.77
CA LEU A 51 20.30 4.55 -5.68
C LEU A 51 20.43 6.07 -5.85
N ARG A 52 20.72 6.82 -4.77
CA ARG A 52 21.00 8.26 -4.83
C ARG A 52 22.24 8.55 -5.69
N THR A 53 23.28 7.71 -5.59
CA THR A 53 24.45 7.80 -6.46
C THR A 53 24.09 7.57 -7.93
N VAL A 54 23.31 6.53 -8.24
CA VAL A 54 22.85 6.22 -9.61
C VAL A 54 21.98 7.35 -10.17
N PHE A 55 21.06 7.87 -9.37
CA PHE A 55 20.23 9.01 -9.71
C PHE A 55 21.03 10.32 -9.84
N GLY A 56 22.26 10.39 -9.33
CA GLY A 56 23.07 11.60 -9.33
C GLY A 56 22.53 12.66 -8.36
N GLY A 57 21.90 12.26 -7.26
CA GLY A 57 21.32 13.17 -6.29
C GLY A 57 20.23 12.54 -5.42
N PRO A 58 19.43 13.37 -4.72
CA PRO A 58 18.34 12.87 -3.88
C PRO A 58 17.25 12.19 -4.71
N ILE A 59 16.44 11.37 -4.02
CA ILE A 59 15.22 10.80 -4.60
C ILE A 59 14.25 11.94 -4.91
N GLY A 60 13.79 12.03 -6.15
CA GLY A 60 12.86 13.07 -6.59
C GLY A 60 11.46 12.88 -6.00
N MET A 61 10.96 11.64 -6.03
CA MET A 61 9.63 11.28 -5.54
C MET A 61 9.63 9.88 -4.96
N ASP A 62 8.81 9.68 -3.93
CA ASP A 62 8.40 8.36 -3.43
C ASP A 62 6.86 8.29 -3.44
N PRO A 63 6.24 7.52 -4.34
CA PRO A 63 4.79 7.47 -4.51
C PRO A 63 4.07 6.69 -3.39
N VAL A 64 4.84 6.10 -2.48
CA VAL A 64 4.35 5.34 -1.33
C VAL A 64 5.05 5.79 -0.05
N TRP A 65 5.46 7.07 -0.03
CA TRP A 65 6.11 7.67 1.13
C TRP A 65 5.21 7.55 2.37
N ALA A 66 5.82 7.20 3.49
CA ALA A 66 5.16 7.16 4.79
C ALA A 66 6.04 7.85 5.84
N PRO A 67 5.44 8.35 6.94
CA PRO A 67 6.21 8.83 8.09
C PRO A 67 7.23 7.78 8.57
N GLY A 68 8.46 8.21 8.81
CA GLY A 68 9.57 7.33 9.17
C GLY A 68 10.34 6.72 7.98
N SER A 69 9.88 6.94 6.74
CA SER A 69 10.65 6.53 5.55
C SER A 69 11.97 7.28 5.45
N LEU A 70 13.06 6.52 5.27
CA LEU A 70 14.41 7.03 5.03
C LEU A 70 14.61 7.53 3.60
N THR A 71 13.61 7.42 2.72
CA THR A 71 13.73 7.83 1.30
C THR A 71 14.01 9.33 1.15
N GLU A 72 13.51 10.15 2.07
CA GLU A 72 13.66 11.61 2.08
C GLU A 72 13.44 12.24 0.68
N PRO A 73 12.29 11.98 0.02
CA PRO A 73 12.07 12.44 -1.34
C PRO A 73 11.85 13.96 -1.38
N LEU A 74 12.21 14.59 -2.50
CA LEU A 74 11.90 16.01 -2.73
C LEU A 74 10.39 16.27 -2.81
N VAL A 75 9.63 15.31 -3.34
CA VAL A 75 8.17 15.33 -3.41
C VAL A 75 7.60 14.16 -2.62
N LYS A 76 6.81 14.48 -1.60
CA LYS A 76 6.08 13.50 -0.78
C LYS A 76 4.64 13.41 -1.25
N VAL A 77 4.17 12.19 -1.50
CA VAL A 77 2.74 11.92 -1.68
C VAL A 77 2.18 11.50 -0.32
N GLU A 78 1.69 12.47 0.43
CA GLU A 78 1.07 12.21 1.73
C GLU A 78 -0.40 11.84 1.54
N LEU A 79 -0.79 10.68 2.08
CA LEU A 79 -2.17 10.24 2.11
C LEU A 79 -2.80 10.64 3.44
N PRO A 80 -4.03 11.20 3.44
CA PRO A 80 -4.73 11.57 4.66
C PRO A 80 -5.29 10.31 5.33
N TRP A 81 -4.42 9.50 5.93
CA TRP A 81 -4.75 8.16 6.40
C TRP A 81 -5.90 8.14 7.40
N ASP A 82 -5.92 9.09 8.34
CA ASP A 82 -6.99 9.18 9.34
C ASP A 82 -8.35 9.42 8.68
N VAL A 83 -8.40 10.25 7.63
CA VAL A 83 -9.63 10.56 6.87
C VAL A 83 -10.06 9.35 6.04
N LEU A 84 -9.11 8.72 5.33
CA LEU A 84 -9.36 7.51 4.57
C LEU A 84 -9.92 6.40 5.46
N TRP A 85 -9.40 6.26 6.67
CA TRP A 85 -9.85 5.24 7.61
C TRP A 85 -11.22 5.53 8.19
N ALA A 86 -11.48 6.75 8.63
CA ALA A 86 -12.80 7.15 9.09
C ALA A 86 -13.86 6.85 8.01
N ARG A 87 -13.52 7.10 6.73
CA ARG A 87 -14.41 6.82 5.60
C ARG A 87 -14.61 5.33 5.33
N VAL A 88 -13.56 4.51 5.44
CA VAL A 88 -13.70 3.05 5.34
C VAL A 88 -14.64 2.52 6.42
N GLU A 89 -14.51 2.99 7.64
CA GLU A 89 -15.36 2.57 8.77
C GLU A 89 -16.82 2.98 8.58
N GLU A 90 -17.05 4.21 8.13
CA GLU A 90 -18.39 4.72 7.78
C GLU A 90 -19.04 3.85 6.70
N LEU A 91 -18.35 3.64 5.57
CA LEU A 91 -18.87 2.82 4.46
C LEU A 91 -19.12 1.36 4.86
N ALA A 92 -18.25 0.79 5.69
CA ALA A 92 -18.44 -0.55 6.22
C ALA A 92 -19.71 -0.62 7.09
N GLY A 93 -19.94 0.38 7.94
CA GLY A 93 -21.16 0.50 8.75
C GLY A 93 -22.41 0.62 7.88
N ASP A 94 -22.40 1.56 6.94
CA ASP A 94 -23.54 1.86 6.04
C ASP A 94 -23.94 0.68 5.15
N LEU A 95 -22.97 -0.10 4.68
CA LEU A 95 -23.23 -1.25 3.82
C LEU A 95 -23.53 -2.54 4.60
N ALA A 96 -23.04 -2.65 5.84
CA ALA A 96 -23.37 -3.78 6.73
C ALA A 96 -24.79 -3.63 7.32
N TYR A 97 -25.19 -2.43 7.71
CA TYR A 97 -26.48 -2.15 8.34
C TYR A 97 -27.70 -2.69 7.56
N PRO A 98 -27.90 -2.39 6.27
CA PRO A 98 -29.07 -2.84 5.53
C PRO A 98 -29.04 -4.34 5.17
N ASN A 99 -27.88 -4.99 5.24
CA ASN A 99 -27.73 -6.41 4.87
C ASN A 99 -27.78 -7.37 6.07
N ILE A 100 -27.70 -6.87 7.30
CA ILE A 100 -27.66 -7.70 8.53
C ILE A 100 -28.87 -7.42 9.45
N ILE A 101 -29.59 -6.32 9.23
CA ILE A 101 -30.91 -6.13 9.83
C ILE A 101 -31.91 -7.02 9.08
N THR A 102 -32.01 -8.27 9.51
CA THR A 102 -33.34 -8.87 9.69
C THR A 102 -33.54 -9.52 11.06
N SER A 103 -32.55 -9.59 11.98
CA SER A 103 -32.86 -10.13 13.34
C SER A 103 -31.93 -9.83 14.52
N ASP A 104 -30.70 -9.29 14.36
CA ASP A 104 -29.76 -9.10 15.49
C ASP A 104 -29.39 -7.62 15.70
N PRO A 105 -29.81 -6.94 16.78
CA PRO A 105 -29.43 -5.55 17.07
C PRO A 105 -27.95 -5.37 17.45
N GLY A 106 -27.19 -6.45 17.73
CA GLY A 106 -25.74 -6.44 17.88
C GLY A 106 -24.97 -6.69 16.57
N ALA A 107 -25.68 -6.83 15.45
CA ALA A 107 -25.13 -7.09 14.14
C ALA A 107 -24.08 -6.09 13.64
N PRO A 108 -24.21 -4.77 13.84
CA PRO A 108 -23.26 -3.80 13.29
C PRO A 108 -21.88 -3.88 13.95
N GLU A 109 -21.81 -3.88 15.28
CA GLU A 109 -20.55 -4.11 16.00
C GLU A 109 -19.96 -5.48 15.68
N LYS A 110 -20.77 -6.54 15.51
CA LYS A 110 -20.31 -7.86 15.06
C LYS A 110 -19.82 -7.87 13.62
N ALA A 111 -20.47 -7.16 12.69
CA ALA A 111 -20.10 -7.07 11.28
C ALA A 111 -18.83 -6.27 11.07
N ILE A 112 -18.67 -5.20 11.84
CA ILE A 112 -17.44 -4.43 11.93
C ILE A 112 -16.36 -5.30 12.57
N GLN A 113 -16.64 -6.06 13.63
CA GLN A 113 -15.70 -7.05 14.19
C GLN A 113 -15.37 -8.18 13.20
N LEU A 114 -16.32 -8.66 12.39
CA LEU A 114 -16.14 -9.67 11.33
C LEU A 114 -15.34 -9.12 10.16
N LEU A 115 -15.57 -7.89 9.72
CA LEU A 115 -14.70 -7.20 8.76
C LEU A 115 -13.29 -6.99 9.32
N ARG A 116 -13.19 -6.72 10.64
CA ARG A 116 -11.93 -6.60 11.37
C ARG A 116 -11.25 -7.98 11.60
N SER A 117 -11.99 -9.09 11.72
CA SER A 117 -11.43 -10.43 12.03
C SER A 117 -11.31 -11.37 10.82
N GLU A 118 -12.15 -11.25 9.79
CA GLU A 118 -12.18 -12.13 8.59
C GLU A 118 -11.21 -11.73 7.48
N ILE A 119 -10.47 -10.64 7.63
CA ILE A 119 -9.26 -10.43 6.82
C ILE A 119 -8.15 -11.46 7.22
N ARG A 120 -8.32 -12.22 8.31
CA ARG A 120 -7.34 -13.22 8.80
C ARG A 120 -7.51 -14.65 8.32
N THR A 121 -8.64 -15.09 7.78
CA THR A 121 -8.85 -16.53 7.49
C THR A 121 -9.32 -16.77 6.06
N LYS A 122 -8.90 -17.89 5.47
CA LYS A 122 -9.33 -18.37 4.13
C LYS A 122 -10.83 -18.70 4.03
N GLU A 123 -11.62 -18.30 5.04
CA GLU A 123 -13.02 -18.66 5.26
C GLU A 123 -13.95 -17.44 5.23
N ALA A 124 -13.46 -16.27 4.79
CA ALA A 124 -14.32 -15.10 4.64
C ALA A 124 -15.54 -15.45 3.77
N GLY A 125 -16.74 -15.26 4.33
CA GLY A 125 -17.97 -15.57 3.63
C GLY A 125 -18.13 -14.73 2.35
N PRO A 126 -18.89 -15.19 1.34
CA PRO A 126 -19.12 -14.44 0.10
C PRO A 126 -19.59 -13.00 0.32
N LEU A 127 -20.35 -12.75 1.40
CA LEU A 127 -20.84 -11.42 1.78
C LEU A 127 -19.71 -10.48 2.21
N ALA A 128 -18.77 -10.94 3.04
CA ALA A 128 -17.63 -10.14 3.49
C ALA A 128 -16.73 -9.74 2.32
N VAL A 129 -16.50 -10.68 1.38
CA VAL A 129 -15.73 -10.42 0.15
C VAL A 129 -16.44 -9.39 -0.73
N ALA A 130 -17.76 -9.48 -0.88
CA ALA A 130 -18.55 -8.52 -1.64
C ALA A 130 -18.49 -7.12 -1.01
N LEU A 131 -18.65 -7.04 0.32
CA LEU A 131 -18.57 -5.80 1.07
C LEU A 131 -17.20 -5.14 0.96
N ALA A 132 -16.11 -5.89 1.17
CA ALA A 132 -14.75 -5.37 1.01
C ALA A 132 -14.50 -4.85 -0.41
N LYS A 133 -15.06 -5.52 -1.44
CA LYS A 133 -14.96 -5.07 -2.84
C LYS A 133 -15.72 -3.76 -3.07
N LEU A 134 -16.91 -3.59 -2.49
CA LEU A 134 -17.70 -2.36 -2.58
C LEU A 134 -17.00 -1.20 -1.88
N VAL A 135 -16.57 -1.38 -0.64
CA VAL A 135 -15.81 -0.37 0.12
C VAL A 135 -14.57 0.04 -0.64
N LYS A 136 -13.78 -0.93 -1.14
CA LYS A 136 -12.58 -0.63 -1.94
C LYS A 136 -12.90 0.13 -3.22
N ALA A 137 -13.99 -0.21 -3.92
CA ALA A 137 -14.41 0.51 -5.12
C ALA A 137 -14.79 1.96 -4.81
N GLN A 138 -15.54 2.19 -3.73
CA GLN A 138 -15.96 3.52 -3.30
C GLN A 138 -14.76 4.38 -2.86
N ILE A 139 -13.86 3.82 -2.04
CA ILE A 139 -12.63 4.51 -1.62
C ILE A 139 -11.75 4.86 -2.82
N ARG A 140 -11.62 3.97 -3.82
CA ARG A 140 -10.91 4.29 -5.06
C ARG A 140 -11.58 5.39 -5.88
N ALA A 141 -12.91 5.41 -5.92
CA ALA A 141 -13.64 6.45 -6.63
C ALA A 141 -13.46 7.82 -5.95
N GLU A 142 -13.50 7.86 -4.62
CA GLU A 142 -13.38 9.11 -3.85
C GLU A 142 -11.92 9.61 -3.74
N TYR A 143 -10.96 8.70 -3.53
CA TYR A 143 -9.58 9.05 -3.16
C TYR A 143 -8.50 8.45 -4.06
N GLY A 144 -8.87 7.69 -5.10
CA GLY A 144 -7.88 7.01 -5.96
C GLY A 144 -6.91 7.97 -6.63
N SER A 145 -7.33 9.20 -6.91
CA SER A 145 -6.49 10.28 -7.45
C SER A 145 -5.36 10.72 -6.52
N LEU A 146 -5.49 10.49 -5.21
CA LEU A 146 -4.46 10.80 -4.22
C LEU A 146 -3.34 9.76 -4.20
N SER A 147 -3.57 8.58 -4.79
CA SER A 147 -2.60 7.51 -4.74
C SER A 147 -1.40 7.81 -5.63
N GLY A 148 -0.19 7.57 -5.12
CA GLY A 148 1.03 7.87 -5.87
C GLY A 148 1.20 7.06 -7.16
N HIS A 149 0.46 5.96 -7.38
CA HIS A 149 0.45 5.29 -8.70
C HIS A 149 -0.25 6.10 -9.79
N MET A 150 -1.19 6.99 -9.42
CA MET A 150 -1.89 7.88 -10.35
C MET A 150 -1.13 9.18 -10.59
N ALA A 151 -0.31 9.61 -9.61
CA ALA A 151 0.54 10.78 -9.74
C ALA A 151 1.55 10.65 -10.89
N ASP A 152 1.98 11.77 -11.47
CA ASP A 152 3.07 11.78 -12.43
C ASP A 152 4.39 11.49 -11.73
N TRP A 153 5.18 10.57 -12.29
CA TRP A 153 6.45 10.15 -11.72
C TRP A 153 7.56 10.96 -12.38
N PRO A 154 8.13 11.98 -11.72
CA PRO A 154 9.23 12.75 -12.26
C PRO A 154 10.50 11.91 -12.32
N ASP A 155 11.58 12.49 -12.86
CA ASP A 155 12.90 11.85 -12.80
C ASP A 155 13.33 11.59 -11.35
N ARG A 156 14.07 10.49 -11.19
CA ARG A 156 14.58 9.99 -9.90
C ARG A 156 13.47 9.55 -8.96
N THR A 157 12.39 8.98 -9.49
CA THR A 157 11.34 8.37 -8.67
C THR A 157 11.82 7.02 -8.13
N TYR A 158 11.69 6.80 -6.84
CA TYR A 158 11.89 5.49 -6.22
C TYR A 158 10.55 4.97 -5.69
N CYS A 159 10.20 3.74 -6.05
CA CYS A 159 8.92 3.13 -5.67
C CYS A 159 9.16 1.83 -4.92
N ASN A 160 8.67 1.73 -3.69
CA ASN A 160 8.66 0.51 -2.89
C ASN A 160 7.23 0.12 -2.52
N PRO A 161 6.43 -0.34 -3.51
CA PRO A 161 5.00 -0.51 -3.32
C PRO A 161 4.68 -1.59 -2.29
N PRO A 162 3.47 -1.57 -1.71
CA PRO A 162 3.03 -2.64 -0.81
C PRO A 162 3.08 -4.00 -1.52
N PHE A 163 3.80 -4.97 -0.96
CA PHE A 163 3.98 -6.30 -1.58
C PHE A 163 2.82 -7.28 -1.32
N GLY A 164 1.97 -6.94 -0.35
CA GLY A 164 0.81 -7.72 0.07
C GLY A 164 -0.51 -7.19 -0.46
N ASN A 165 -1.59 -7.79 0.02
CA ASN A 165 -2.97 -7.36 -0.24
C ASN A 165 -3.59 -6.69 0.99
N GLN A 166 -2.74 -6.21 1.90
CA GLN A 166 -3.10 -5.67 3.21
C GLN A 166 -2.39 -4.34 3.42
N GLY A 167 -3.01 -3.46 4.20
CA GLY A 167 -2.60 -2.06 4.38
C GLY A 167 -3.55 -1.09 3.69
N PRO A 168 -3.63 0.16 4.15
CA PRO A 168 -4.52 1.15 3.53
C PRO A 168 -4.09 1.52 2.11
N GLU A 169 -2.80 1.42 1.77
CA GLU A 169 -2.29 1.71 0.43
C GLU A 169 -2.95 0.79 -0.61
N VAL A 170 -3.23 -0.46 -0.24
CA VAL A 170 -3.86 -1.43 -1.15
C VAL A 170 -5.33 -1.16 -1.42
N LEU A 171 -5.97 -0.28 -0.64
CA LEU A 171 -7.31 0.22 -0.94
C LEU A 171 -7.25 1.04 -2.22
N LEU A 172 -6.26 1.93 -2.34
CA LEU A 172 -6.15 2.82 -3.48
C LEU A 172 -5.52 2.15 -4.69
N ALA A 173 -4.43 1.39 -4.52
CA ALA A 173 -3.77 0.66 -5.60
C ALA A 173 -3.14 -0.63 -5.11
N ASP A 174 -3.25 -1.70 -5.89
CA ASP A 174 -2.48 -2.91 -5.61
C ASP A 174 -1.08 -2.84 -6.24
N PHE A 175 -0.22 -3.79 -5.85
CA PHE A 175 1.14 -3.92 -6.39
C PHE A 175 1.20 -3.95 -7.93
N LYS A 176 0.19 -4.54 -8.59
CA LYS A 176 0.15 -4.65 -10.05
C LYS A 176 -0.15 -3.29 -10.69
N ASP A 177 -0.94 -2.44 -10.04
CA ASP A 177 -1.21 -1.07 -10.47
C ASP A 177 0.10 -0.25 -10.51
N PHE A 178 0.93 -0.34 -9.46
CA PHE A 178 2.26 0.30 -9.43
C PHE A 178 3.21 -0.25 -10.50
N CYS A 179 3.25 -1.56 -10.70
CA CYS A 179 4.04 -2.15 -11.78
C CYS A 179 3.58 -1.65 -13.16
N ALA A 180 2.27 -1.51 -13.37
CA ALA A 180 1.72 -0.99 -14.62
C ALA A 180 2.08 0.49 -14.84
N LYS A 181 2.11 1.30 -13.79
CA LYS A 181 2.60 2.70 -13.84
C LYS A 181 4.09 2.75 -14.18
N TYR A 182 4.91 1.95 -13.50
CA TYR A 182 6.35 1.81 -13.80
C TYR A 182 6.59 1.48 -15.28
N ALA A 183 5.83 0.54 -15.85
CA ALA A 183 5.97 0.12 -17.24
C ALA A 183 5.60 1.18 -18.30
N LYS A 184 4.89 2.24 -17.89
CA LYS A 184 4.44 3.32 -18.78
C LYS A 184 5.27 4.59 -18.63
N THR A 185 5.91 4.82 -17.48
CA THR A 185 6.69 6.03 -17.23
C THR A 185 7.87 6.15 -18.19
N GLN A 186 8.22 7.35 -18.64
CA GLN A 186 9.39 7.56 -19.52
C GLN A 186 10.56 8.22 -18.78
N THR A 187 10.37 8.52 -17.50
CA THR A 187 11.34 9.12 -16.60
C THR A 187 12.27 8.08 -15.99
N GLU A 188 13.36 8.55 -15.39
CA GLU A 188 14.28 7.71 -14.61
C GLU A 188 13.60 7.25 -13.30
N VAL A 189 13.40 5.94 -13.16
CA VAL A 189 12.67 5.33 -12.04
C VAL A 189 13.30 4.02 -11.58
N ALA A 190 13.30 3.78 -10.28
CA ALA A 190 13.60 2.48 -9.68
C ALA A 190 12.40 1.93 -8.91
N LEU A 191 12.15 0.63 -9.05
CA LEU A 191 11.06 -0.11 -8.42
C LEU A 191 11.61 -1.29 -7.63
N LEU A 192 11.43 -1.30 -6.31
CA LEU A 192 11.69 -2.47 -5.48
C LEU A 192 10.51 -3.45 -5.62
N SER A 193 10.79 -4.70 -5.91
CA SER A 193 9.76 -5.64 -6.37
C SER A 193 10.09 -7.07 -5.96
N PRO A 194 9.17 -7.85 -5.37
CA PRO A 194 9.35 -9.29 -5.27
C PRO A 194 9.46 -9.90 -6.67
N ALA A 195 10.42 -10.80 -6.85
CA ALA A 195 10.61 -11.54 -8.08
C ALA A 195 9.40 -12.47 -8.32
N ARG A 196 8.52 -12.08 -9.25
CA ARG A 196 7.33 -12.86 -9.63
C ARG A 196 7.42 -13.31 -11.08
N SER A 197 8.56 -13.88 -11.47
CA SER A 197 8.88 -14.34 -12.83
C SER A 197 7.81 -15.27 -13.43
N HIS A 198 7.05 -16.00 -12.61
CA HIS A 198 5.93 -16.85 -13.05
C HIS A 198 4.70 -16.06 -13.53
N ARG A 199 4.50 -14.81 -13.11
CA ARG A 199 3.33 -13.98 -13.47
C ARG A 199 3.57 -13.23 -14.78
N LYS A 200 2.69 -13.42 -15.76
CA LYS A 200 2.75 -12.75 -17.09
C LYS A 200 2.77 -11.22 -16.98
N TRP A 201 1.95 -10.65 -16.11
CA TRP A 201 1.90 -9.20 -15.92
C TRP A 201 3.20 -8.66 -15.31
N TRP A 202 3.87 -9.41 -14.44
CA TRP A 202 5.13 -8.98 -13.83
C TRP A 202 6.26 -8.99 -14.86
N ARG A 203 6.35 -10.07 -15.67
CA ARG A 203 7.33 -10.12 -16.77
C ARG A 203 7.15 -8.94 -17.73
N LYS A 204 5.91 -8.67 -18.16
CA LYS A 204 5.61 -7.54 -19.05
C LYS A 204 5.95 -6.19 -18.41
N ASN A 205 5.49 -5.96 -17.18
CA ASN A 205 5.48 -4.63 -16.59
C ASN A 205 6.74 -4.30 -15.80
N VAL A 206 7.52 -5.30 -15.37
CA VAL A 206 8.75 -5.09 -14.58
C VAL A 206 9.94 -5.51 -15.43
N MET A 207 10.06 -6.79 -15.76
CA MET A 207 11.24 -7.33 -16.44
C MET A 207 11.46 -6.69 -17.82
N MET A 208 10.48 -6.80 -18.73
CA MET A 208 10.59 -6.27 -20.10
C MET A 208 10.50 -4.74 -20.18
N ALA A 209 10.13 -4.08 -19.07
CA ALA A 209 10.00 -2.63 -19.00
C ALA A 209 11.26 -1.95 -18.48
N SER A 210 12.15 -2.71 -17.84
CA SER A 210 13.35 -2.20 -17.20
C SER A 210 14.50 -2.10 -18.20
N THR A 211 15.42 -1.18 -17.96
CA THR A 211 16.72 -1.12 -18.62
C THR A 211 17.69 -2.11 -17.97
N ALA A 212 17.59 -2.28 -16.65
CA ALA A 212 18.35 -3.27 -15.91
C ALA A 212 17.57 -3.76 -14.68
N VAL A 213 17.89 -4.96 -14.21
CA VAL A 213 17.32 -5.57 -13.01
C VAL A 213 18.45 -6.04 -12.11
N VAL A 214 18.47 -5.56 -10.87
CA VAL A 214 19.38 -6.07 -9.83
C VAL A 214 18.64 -7.16 -9.05
N TYR A 215 19.14 -8.40 -9.11
CA TYR A 215 18.67 -9.50 -8.28
C TYR A 215 19.33 -9.41 -6.91
N LEU A 216 18.56 -8.98 -5.91
CA LEU A 216 19.10 -8.70 -4.58
C LEU A 216 19.30 -9.99 -3.77
N ASN A 217 20.40 -10.04 -3.06
CA ASN A 217 20.65 -10.94 -1.95
C ASN A 217 19.51 -10.83 -0.92
N PRO A 218 19.28 -11.88 -0.10
CA PRO A 218 18.23 -11.87 0.89
C PRO A 218 18.32 -10.65 1.81
N LEU A 219 17.28 -9.81 1.82
CA LEU A 219 17.25 -8.52 2.49
C LEU A 219 16.34 -8.55 3.72
N ARG A 220 16.83 -8.01 4.84
CA ARG A 220 16.02 -7.75 6.02
C ARG A 220 15.56 -6.30 6.01
N PHE A 221 14.25 -6.08 6.04
CA PHE A 221 13.68 -4.74 6.19
C PHE A 221 13.81 -4.26 7.63
N GLU A 222 13.89 -2.95 7.80
CA GLU A 222 13.93 -2.34 9.13
C GLU A 222 12.61 -2.60 9.89
N GLY A 223 12.71 -2.94 11.17
CA GLY A 223 11.57 -3.39 11.98
C GLY A 223 11.22 -4.88 11.84
N PHE A 224 11.89 -5.64 10.98
CA PHE A 224 11.61 -7.07 10.78
C PHE A 224 12.71 -7.96 11.38
N PRO A 225 12.37 -8.96 12.22
CA PRO A 225 13.36 -9.86 12.81
C PRO A 225 13.96 -10.85 11.80
N GLN A 226 13.27 -11.09 10.69
CA GLN A 226 13.64 -12.09 9.70
C GLN A 226 13.76 -11.45 8.32
N THR A 227 14.59 -12.08 7.49
CA THR A 227 14.75 -11.74 6.08
C THR A 227 13.43 -11.84 5.32
N PHE A 228 13.25 -11.01 4.30
CA PHE A 228 12.07 -11.06 3.45
C PHE A 228 11.96 -12.44 2.78
N PRO A 229 10.79 -13.10 2.81
CA PRO A 229 10.67 -14.52 2.47
C PRO A 229 10.72 -14.80 0.97
N ALA A 230 10.66 -13.77 0.12
CA ALA A 230 10.73 -13.93 -1.33
C ALA A 230 11.98 -13.23 -1.89
N PRO A 231 12.56 -13.73 -3.00
CA PRO A 231 13.62 -13.01 -3.70
C PRO A 231 13.12 -11.63 -4.11
N LEU A 232 13.95 -10.61 -3.91
CA LEU A 232 13.66 -9.23 -4.31
C LEU A 232 14.50 -8.85 -5.52
N VAL A 233 13.97 -7.94 -6.32
CA VAL A 233 14.71 -7.26 -7.36
C VAL A 233 14.55 -5.76 -7.23
N LEU A 234 15.59 -5.03 -7.60
CA LEU A 234 15.50 -3.61 -7.92
C LEU A 234 15.43 -3.47 -9.44
N ALA A 235 14.24 -3.19 -9.95
CA ALA A 235 14.01 -2.92 -11.35
C ALA A 235 14.33 -1.45 -11.64
N TYR A 236 15.23 -1.19 -12.57
CA TYR A 236 15.66 0.16 -12.94
C TYR A 236 15.28 0.45 -14.39
N ARG A 237 14.62 1.58 -14.61
CA ARG A 237 14.32 2.15 -15.92
C ARG A 237 14.96 3.53 -15.98
N GLY A 238 15.86 3.73 -16.92
CA GLY A 238 16.54 5.00 -17.09
C GLY A 238 17.58 4.96 -18.20
N PRO A 239 18.46 5.97 -18.28
CA PRO A 239 19.51 6.03 -19.28
C PRO A 239 20.42 4.81 -19.23
N HIS A 240 20.67 4.21 -20.40
CA HIS A 240 21.52 3.03 -20.54
C HIS A 240 22.97 3.26 -20.07
N ALA A 241 23.46 4.49 -20.23
CA ALA A 241 24.79 4.90 -19.75
C ALA A 241 24.96 4.80 -18.21
N LYS A 242 23.88 4.64 -17.44
CA LYS A 242 23.92 4.46 -15.99
C LYS A 242 23.89 2.99 -15.55
N VAL A 243 23.73 2.03 -16.46
CA VAL A 243 23.63 0.60 -16.10
C VAL A 243 24.93 0.08 -15.47
N GLU A 244 26.09 0.46 -15.99
CA GLU A 244 27.39 0.09 -15.42
C GLU A 244 27.56 0.68 -14.00
N LEU A 245 27.15 1.94 -13.81
CA LEU A 245 27.13 2.58 -12.49
C LEU A 245 26.21 1.81 -11.53
N LEU A 246 24.99 1.50 -11.94
CA LEU A 246 24.05 0.68 -11.15
C LEU A 246 24.67 -0.66 -10.75
N ALA A 247 25.29 -1.37 -11.70
CA ALA A 247 25.94 -2.64 -11.42
C ALA A 247 27.07 -2.51 -10.40
N ARG A 248 27.90 -1.48 -10.51
CA ARG A 248 28.99 -1.21 -9.56
C ARG A 248 28.47 -0.88 -8.17
N GLU A 249 27.51 0.03 -8.05
CA GLU A 249 27.00 0.48 -6.74
C GLU A 249 26.25 -0.65 -6.02
N PHE A 250 25.60 -1.57 -6.76
CA PHE A 250 24.85 -2.70 -6.19
C PHE A 250 25.61 -4.04 -6.16
N ALA A 251 26.88 -4.10 -6.59
CA ALA A 251 27.66 -5.34 -6.63
C ALA A 251 27.78 -6.07 -5.28
N HIS A 252 27.70 -5.32 -4.17
CA HIS A 252 27.72 -5.86 -2.81
C HIS A 252 26.37 -6.43 -2.35
N MET A 253 25.28 -6.11 -3.06
CA MET A 253 23.92 -6.51 -2.71
C MET A 253 23.34 -7.56 -3.64
N GLY A 254 23.94 -7.83 -4.81
CA GLY A 254 23.36 -8.79 -5.74
C GLY A 254 23.96 -8.70 -7.15
N ASP A 255 23.28 -9.35 -8.08
CA ASP A 255 23.71 -9.46 -9.48
C ASP A 255 22.85 -8.59 -10.40
N THR A 256 23.48 -7.81 -11.26
CA THR A 256 22.77 -6.94 -12.22
C THR A 256 22.67 -7.60 -13.58
N VAL A 257 21.47 -7.58 -14.16
CA VAL A 257 21.18 -8.05 -15.51
C VAL A 257 20.65 -6.89 -16.34
N GLU A 258 21.32 -6.61 -17.45
CA GLU A 258 20.87 -5.66 -18.47
C GLU A 258 19.78 -6.31 -19.35
N MET A 259 18.77 -5.53 -19.75
CA MET A 259 17.54 -6.03 -20.39
C MET A 259 17.35 -5.58 -21.83
#